data_AF-A0A4Q3KZX3-F1
#
_entry.id   AF-A0A4Q3KZX3-F1
#
_cell.length_a   1.000
_cell.length_b   1.000
_cell.length_c   1.000
_cell.angle_alpha   90.00
_cell.angle_beta   90.00
_cell.angle_gamma   90.00
#
_symmetry.space_group_name_H-M   'P 1'
#
loop_
_entity.id
_entity.type
_entity.pdbx_description
1 polymer ?
#
loop_
_entity_poly.entity_id
_entity_poly.type
_entity_poly.pdbx_seq_one_letter_code
_entity_poly.pdbx_strand_id
1 'polypeptide(L)'
;QAPVEYATGVSPYRLTSSDFDGAGKQDLAVTNVGDNTVGVSMGLGTGAFQSQVSDATGGYPNDLTVGDFNGDGAQDVAVTNGGDNTSWAQVRAPSRHRSAFLQEIIQRASLLSTLMAMACMIWWYPIATTTPWGSR
;
A
#
# COMPACT_ATOMS: atom_id res chain seq x y z
N GLN A 1 32.79 3.38 9.52
CA GLN A 1 31.78 2.31 9.69
C GLN A 1 32.20 1.12 8.84
N ALA A 2 32.09 -0.11 9.36
CA ALA A 2 32.36 -1.30 8.55
C ALA A 2 31.30 -1.44 7.44
N PRO A 3 31.66 -2.00 6.26
CA PRO A 3 30.68 -2.25 5.21
C PRO A 3 29.58 -3.19 5.73
N VAL A 4 28.33 -2.88 5.39
CA VAL A 4 27.16 -3.70 5.70
C VAL A 4 26.65 -4.27 4.38
N GLU A 5 26.44 -5.57 4.35
CA GLU A 5 25.92 -6.27 3.18
C GLU A 5 24.40 -6.40 3.26
N TYR A 6 23.72 -6.15 2.15
CA TYR A 6 22.29 -6.33 2.00
C TYR A 6 22.04 -7.39 0.93
N ALA A 7 21.28 -8.43 1.28
CA ALA A 7 20.91 -9.46 0.33
C ALA A 7 20.03 -8.87 -0.77
N THR A 8 20.38 -9.19 -2.02
CA THR A 8 19.58 -8.90 -3.22
C THR A 8 19.15 -10.22 -3.88
N GLY A 9 18.51 -10.13 -5.04
CA GLY A 9 18.36 -11.28 -5.94
C GLY A 9 19.66 -11.66 -6.65
N VAL A 10 19.54 -12.57 -7.61
CA VAL A 10 20.63 -13.14 -8.41
C VAL A 10 21.06 -12.18 -9.51
N SER A 11 22.38 -12.02 -9.65
CA SER A 11 23.02 -11.16 -10.65
C SER A 11 22.46 -9.73 -10.66
N PRO A 12 22.59 -8.97 -9.55
CA PRO A 12 22.19 -7.57 -9.51
C PRO A 12 22.99 -6.76 -10.53
N TYR A 13 22.33 -5.87 -11.28
CA TYR A 13 22.96 -5.20 -12.43
C TYR A 13 22.91 -3.68 -12.41
N ARG A 14 21.78 -3.09 -12.00
CA ARG A 14 21.65 -1.64 -11.78
C ARG A 14 21.02 -1.37 -10.44
N LEU A 15 21.38 -0.22 -9.86
CA LEU A 15 20.78 0.31 -8.66
C LEU A 15 20.41 1.78 -8.85
N THR A 16 19.36 2.21 -8.15
CA THR A 16 19.01 3.62 -7.97
C THR A 16 18.58 3.86 -6.53
N SER A 17 18.47 5.12 -6.18
CA SER A 17 17.93 5.55 -4.91
C SER A 17 16.83 6.59 -5.11
N SER A 18 15.66 6.38 -4.50
CA SER A 18 14.60 7.41 -4.40
C SER A 18 13.83 7.27 -3.07
N ASP A 19 12.93 8.20 -2.77
CA ASP A 19 11.97 8.08 -1.65
C ASP A 19 10.69 7.45 -2.20
N PHE A 20 10.60 6.12 -2.17
CA PHE A 20 9.49 5.36 -2.77
C PHE A 20 8.26 5.32 -1.87
N ASP A 21 8.43 5.44 -0.55
CA ASP A 21 7.32 5.43 0.40
C ASP A 21 6.84 6.82 0.84
N GLY A 22 7.56 7.87 0.45
CA GLY A 22 7.25 9.27 0.76
C GLY A 22 7.54 9.65 2.21
N ALA A 23 8.36 8.87 2.91
CA ALA A 23 8.71 9.10 4.31
C ALA A 23 9.87 10.10 4.49
N GLY A 24 10.39 10.69 3.41
CA GLY A 24 11.53 11.59 3.44
C GLY A 24 12.85 10.86 3.69
N LYS A 25 12.91 9.56 3.37
CA LYS A 25 14.08 8.71 3.55
C LYS A 25 14.50 8.14 2.21
N GLN A 26 15.80 7.92 2.07
CA GLN A 26 16.33 7.33 0.86
C GLN A 26 16.12 5.81 0.89
N ASP A 27 15.39 5.30 -0.09
CA ASP A 27 15.23 3.87 -0.37
C ASP A 27 16.12 3.48 -1.56
N LEU A 28 16.26 2.17 -1.79
CA LEU A 28 17.02 1.61 -2.92
C LEU A 28 16.14 0.73 -3.79
N ALA A 29 16.32 0.81 -5.11
CA ALA A 29 15.78 -0.18 -6.04
C ALA A 29 16.92 -0.80 -6.85
N VAL A 30 16.86 -2.12 -7.05
CA VAL A 30 17.91 -2.91 -7.71
C VAL A 30 17.28 -3.85 -8.73
N THR A 31 17.80 -3.89 -9.95
CA THR A 31 17.44 -4.92 -10.93
C THR A 31 18.28 -6.16 -10.74
N ASN A 32 17.61 -7.31 -10.65
CA ASN A 32 18.22 -8.63 -10.50
C ASN A 32 18.03 -9.38 -11.83
N VAL A 33 19.05 -9.33 -12.70
CA VAL A 33 18.98 -9.87 -14.07
C VAL A 33 18.82 -11.38 -14.06
N GLY A 34 19.43 -12.07 -13.09
CA GLY A 34 19.36 -13.52 -12.99
C GLY A 34 17.97 -14.03 -12.60
N ASP A 35 17.21 -13.22 -11.87
CA ASP A 35 15.88 -13.56 -11.36
C ASP A 35 14.74 -12.97 -12.20
N ASN A 36 15.03 -12.08 -13.16
CA ASN A 36 14.02 -11.27 -13.85
C ASN A 36 13.12 -10.53 -12.87
N THR A 37 13.73 -9.91 -11.86
CA THR A 37 13.02 -9.09 -10.87
C THR A 37 13.67 -7.72 -10.73
N VAL A 38 12.88 -6.78 -10.25
CA VAL A 38 13.36 -5.56 -9.61
C VAL A 38 12.96 -5.67 -8.15
N GLY A 39 13.82 -5.27 -7.23
CA GLY A 39 13.43 -5.23 -5.83
C GLY A 39 13.80 -3.93 -5.15
N VAL A 40 12.99 -3.56 -4.19
CA VAL A 40 13.05 -2.30 -3.46
C VAL A 40 13.36 -2.58 -1.99
N SER A 41 14.38 -1.93 -1.47
CA SER A 41 14.80 -1.99 -0.07
C SER A 41 14.50 -0.64 0.60
N MET A 42 13.58 -0.64 1.56
CA MET A 42 13.15 0.58 2.25
C MET A 42 14.23 1.07 3.23
N GLY A 43 14.47 2.37 3.21
CA GLY A 43 15.40 3.08 4.07
C GLY A 43 14.87 3.24 5.48
N LEU A 44 15.69 2.91 6.48
CA LEU A 44 15.35 3.13 7.88
C LEU A 44 15.60 4.58 8.32
N GLY A 45 16.36 5.35 7.52
CA GLY A 45 16.77 6.73 7.82
C GLY A 45 18.06 6.83 8.65
N THR A 46 18.61 5.69 9.06
CA THR A 46 19.89 5.59 9.78
C THR A 46 21.07 5.23 8.87
N GLY A 47 20.85 5.22 7.55
CA GLY A 47 21.77 4.66 6.56
C GLY A 47 21.68 3.14 6.40
N ALA A 48 20.76 2.49 7.12
CA ALA A 48 20.44 1.07 6.97
C ALA A 48 19.16 0.85 6.16
N PHE A 49 19.06 -0.32 5.52
CA PHE A 49 17.93 -0.71 4.69
C PHE A 49 17.24 -1.97 5.21
N GLN A 50 15.95 -2.10 4.94
CA GLN A 50 15.18 -3.32 5.17
C GLN A 50 15.52 -4.38 4.12
N SER A 51 15.06 -5.61 4.36
CA SER A 51 15.09 -6.67 3.34
C SER A 51 14.35 -6.21 2.09
N GLN A 52 14.92 -6.55 0.93
CA GLN A 52 14.37 -6.21 -0.37
C GLN A 52 13.00 -6.88 -0.56
N VAL A 53 12.02 -6.13 -1.05
CA VAL A 53 10.77 -6.65 -1.60
C VAL A 53 10.92 -6.67 -3.11
N SER A 54 10.77 -7.84 -3.73
CA SER A 54 10.95 -8.01 -5.17
C SER A 54 9.62 -8.17 -5.89
N ASP A 55 9.56 -7.56 -7.07
CA ASP A 55 8.48 -7.71 -8.04
C ASP A 55 9.04 -8.26 -9.34
N ALA A 56 8.24 -9.10 -10.01
CA ALA A 56 8.60 -9.67 -11.30
C ALA A 56 8.66 -8.59 -12.38
N THR A 57 9.67 -8.67 -13.24
CA THR A 57 9.81 -7.84 -14.44
C THR A 57 9.69 -8.70 -15.70
N GLY A 58 9.98 -8.11 -16.87
CA GLY A 58 10.31 -8.88 -18.05
C GLY A 58 11.72 -9.48 -17.97
N GLY A 59 12.10 -10.18 -19.03
CA GLY A 59 13.39 -10.86 -19.19
C GLY A 59 14.57 -9.89 -19.32
N TYR A 60 15.63 -10.16 -18.57
CA TYR A 60 16.87 -9.38 -18.55
C TYR A 60 16.67 -7.89 -18.23
N PRO A 61 16.19 -7.54 -17.02
CA PRO A 61 16.03 -6.14 -16.61
C PRO A 61 17.40 -5.43 -16.51
N ASN A 62 17.76 -4.66 -17.53
CA ASN A 62 19.12 -4.13 -17.71
C ASN A 62 19.30 -2.70 -17.19
N ASP A 63 18.22 -1.93 -17.12
CA ASP A 63 18.25 -0.55 -16.63
C ASP A 63 16.96 -0.17 -15.92
N LEU A 64 17.05 0.85 -15.08
CA LEU A 64 15.92 1.35 -14.33
C LEU A 64 16.02 2.86 -14.11
N THR A 65 14.90 3.55 -14.12
CA THR A 65 14.79 4.98 -13.83
C THR A 65 13.64 5.24 -12.87
N VAL A 66 13.68 6.40 -12.21
CA VAL A 66 12.72 6.79 -11.19
C VAL A 66 12.20 8.18 -11.45
N GLY A 67 10.90 8.36 -11.29
CA GLY A 67 10.22 9.64 -11.35
C GLY A 67 8.74 9.46 -11.10
N ASP A 68 8.05 10.56 -10.79
CA ASP A 68 6.59 10.59 -10.83
C ASP A 68 6.13 10.62 -12.29
N PHE A 69 6.01 9.45 -12.92
CA PHE A 69 5.66 9.33 -14.33
C PHE A 69 4.15 9.44 -14.55
N ASN A 70 3.35 9.20 -13.52
CA ASN A 70 1.89 9.21 -13.60
C ASN A 70 1.25 10.51 -13.03
N GLY A 71 2.02 11.36 -12.35
CA GLY A 71 1.60 12.66 -11.82
C GLY A 71 0.83 12.59 -10.50
N ASP A 72 0.96 11.53 -9.71
CA ASP A 72 0.25 11.36 -8.44
C ASP A 72 1.06 11.74 -7.19
N GLY A 73 2.28 12.23 -7.40
CA GLY A 73 3.20 12.64 -6.35
C GLY A 73 3.91 11.49 -5.65
N ALA A 74 3.75 10.24 -6.11
CA ALA A 74 4.56 9.11 -5.69
C ALA A 74 5.67 8.83 -6.72
N GLN A 75 6.81 8.35 -6.25
CA GLN A 75 7.89 7.95 -7.14
C GLN A 75 7.54 6.61 -7.80
N ASP A 76 7.47 6.59 -9.13
CA ASP A 76 7.35 5.38 -9.92
C ASP A 76 8.74 4.88 -10.36
N VAL A 77 8.87 3.57 -10.50
CA VAL A 77 10.04 2.93 -11.13
C VAL A 77 9.66 2.51 -12.55
N ALA A 78 10.53 2.76 -13.52
CA ALA A 78 10.42 2.20 -14.87
C ALA A 78 11.67 1.36 -15.16
N VAL A 79 11.46 0.14 -15.65
CA VAL A 79 12.51 -0.85 -15.92
C VAL A 79 12.53 -1.19 -17.41
N THR A 80 13.70 -1.15 -18.03
CA THR A 80 13.88 -1.67 -19.39
C THR A 80 14.32 -3.13 -19.31
N ASN A 81 13.66 -3.98 -20.10
CA ASN A 81 14.00 -5.39 -20.23
C ASN A 81 14.72 -5.57 -21.57
N GLY A 82 15.94 -6.08 -21.55
CA GLY A 82 16.72 -6.28 -22.77
C GLY A 82 16.35 -7.55 -23.54
N GLY A 83 15.72 -8.52 -22.85
CA GLY A 83 15.31 -9.80 -23.43
C GLY A 83 13.87 -9.79 -23.97
N ASP A 84 13.03 -8.90 -23.45
CA ASP A 84 11.65 -8.70 -23.88
C ASP A 84 11.51 -7.27 -24.40
N ASN A 85 10.80 -7.06 -25.51
CA ASN A 85 10.55 -5.71 -26.06
C ASN A 85 9.58 -4.87 -25.17
N THR A 86 9.58 -5.06 -23.85
CA THR A 86 8.69 -4.40 -22.87
C THR A 86 9.51 -3.56 -21.90
N SER A 87 9.07 -2.32 -21.66
CA SER A 87 9.79 -1.32 -20.84
C SER A 87 8.96 -0.79 -19.68
N TRP A 88 8.00 -1.57 -19.18
CA TRP A 88 7.06 -1.10 -18.15
C TRP A 88 6.91 -2.12 -17.03
N ALA A 89 7.30 -1.72 -15.82
CA ALA A 89 6.96 -2.39 -14.57
C ALA A 89 6.74 -1.30 -13.52
N GLN A 90 5.50 -1.05 -13.11
CA GLN A 90 5.21 -0.11 -12.03
C GLN A 90 5.45 -0.81 -10.69
N VAL A 91 6.55 -0.48 -10.03
CA VAL A 91 6.74 -0.83 -8.62
C VAL A 91 6.28 0.35 -7.79
N ARG A 92 5.16 0.18 -7.11
CA ARG A 92 4.66 1.13 -6.12
C ARG A 92 4.86 0.53 -4.74
N ALA A 93 5.63 1.20 -3.88
CA ALA A 93 5.64 0.85 -2.47
C ALA A 93 4.21 0.99 -1.92
N PRO A 94 3.70 0.05 -1.09
CA PRO A 94 2.38 0.22 -0.47
C PRO A 94 2.38 1.48 0.40
N SER A 95 1.87 2.59 -0.14
CA SER A 95 1.77 3.87 0.54
C SER A 95 0.87 3.72 1.77
N ARG A 96 1.44 3.68 2.97
CA ARG A 96 0.65 3.57 4.22
C ARG A 96 -0.10 4.85 4.57
N HIS A 97 0.03 5.94 3.81
CA HIS A 97 -0.33 7.27 4.34
C HIS A 97 -1.65 7.90 3.87
N ARG A 98 -2.53 7.21 3.14
CA ARG A 98 -3.89 7.75 2.86
C ARG A 98 -5.08 6.82 3.06
N SER A 99 -4.88 5.53 3.27
CA SER A 99 -6.02 4.58 3.41
C SER A 99 -6.46 4.30 4.86
N ALA A 100 -5.59 4.49 5.86
CA ALA A 100 -5.96 4.15 7.24
C ALA A 100 -6.99 5.12 7.85
N PHE A 101 -6.94 6.41 7.51
CA PHE A 101 -7.82 7.43 8.12
C PHE A 101 -9.23 7.44 7.50
N LEU A 102 -9.35 7.24 6.19
CA LEU A 102 -10.66 7.18 5.53
C LEU A 102 -11.38 5.85 5.80
N GLN A 103 -10.66 4.74 5.99
CA GLN A 103 -11.28 3.47 6.35
C GLN A 103 -11.74 3.42 7.82
N GLU A 104 -11.08 4.10 8.75
CA GLU A 104 -11.58 4.20 10.13
C GLU A 104 -12.85 5.06 10.22
N ILE A 105 -12.98 6.12 9.41
CA ILE A 105 -14.19 6.95 9.33
C ILE A 105 -15.36 6.17 8.72
N ILE A 106 -15.14 5.43 7.62
CA ILE A 106 -16.18 4.64 6.96
C ILE A 106 -16.61 3.43 7.82
N GLN A 107 -15.67 2.77 8.52
CA GLN A 107 -15.98 1.66 9.43
C GLN A 107 -16.68 2.12 10.73
N ARG A 108 -16.35 3.30 11.26
CA ARG A 108 -17.07 3.86 12.42
C ARG A 108 -18.47 4.36 12.04
N ALA A 109 -18.65 4.89 10.82
CA ALA A 109 -19.95 5.34 10.34
C ALA A 109 -20.94 4.17 10.14
N SER A 110 -20.48 2.99 9.68
CA SER A 110 -21.34 1.81 9.48
C SER A 110 -21.69 1.06 10.77
N LEU A 111 -20.87 1.17 11.82
CA LEU A 111 -21.15 0.64 13.17
C LEU A 111 -22.15 1.50 13.95
N LEU A 112 -22.19 2.82 13.71
CA LEU A 112 -23.15 3.74 14.35
C LEU A 112 -24.59 3.54 13.82
N SER A 113 -24.77 3.21 12.54
CA SER A 113 -26.10 2.95 11.96
C SER A 113 -26.76 1.66 12.48
N THR A 114 -25.97 0.63 12.80
CA THR A 114 -26.50 -0.63 13.36
C THR A 114 -26.78 -0.53 14.85
N LEU A 115 -25.99 0.25 15.62
CA LEU A 115 -26.25 0.52 17.03
C LEU A 115 -27.52 1.36 17.28
N MET A 116 -27.85 2.32 16.41
CA MET A 116 -29.14 3.05 16.50
C MET A 116 -30.35 2.16 16.15
N ALA A 117 -30.19 1.21 15.23
CA ALA A 117 -31.26 0.27 14.87
C ALA A 117 -31.56 -0.73 16.00
N MET A 118 -30.54 -1.20 16.74
CA MET A 118 -30.74 -2.08 17.91
C MET A 118 -31.30 -1.33 19.13
N ALA A 119 -31.03 -0.03 19.30
CA ALA A 119 -31.61 0.76 20.38
C ALA A 119 -33.10 1.09 20.16
N CYS A 120 -33.57 1.14 18.92
CA CYS A 120 -34.96 1.51 18.60
C CYS A 120 -35.96 0.35 18.77
N MET A 121 -35.52 -0.91 18.83
CA MET A 121 -36.41 -2.07 19.01
C MET A 121 -36.83 -2.32 20.47
N ILE A 122 -36.28 -1.59 21.45
CA ILE A 122 -36.59 -1.78 22.88
C ILE A 122 -37.73 -0.85 23.37
N TRP A 123 -38.21 0.11 22.55
CA TRP A 123 -39.20 1.12 22.98
C TRP A 123 -40.53 1.14 22.22
N TRP A 124 -40.85 0.15 21.39
CA TRP A 124 -42.12 0.11 20.64
C TRP A 124 -42.96 -1.14 20.94
N TYR A 125 -43.52 -1.20 22.15
CA TYR A 125 -44.69 -2.02 22.44
C TYR A 125 -45.77 -1.11 23.04
N PRO A 126 -46.88 -0.79 22.33
CA PRO A 126 -48.00 -0.14 22.97
C PRO A 126 -48.84 -1.19 23.70
N ILE A 127 -49.05 -0.97 25.00
CA ILE A 127 -50.07 -1.64 25.81
C ILE A 127 -51.44 -1.22 25.24
N ALA A 128 -52.21 -2.16 24.70
CA ALA A 128 -53.57 -1.90 24.25
C ALA A 128 -54.46 -1.53 25.46
N THR A 129 -54.99 -0.31 25.43
CA THR A 129 -55.87 0.28 26.44
C THR A 129 -57.27 -0.34 26.42
N THR A 130 -57.83 -0.52 27.62
CA THR A 130 -59.17 -1.01 27.92
C THR A 130 -60.28 0.01 27.65
N THR A 131 -61.46 -0.55 27.29
CA THR A 131 -62.86 -0.09 27.44
C THR A 131 -63.42 1.10 26.64
N PRO A 132 -64.64 0.93 26.07
CA PRO A 132 -65.62 1.99 25.97
C PRO A 132 -66.94 1.66 26.71
N TRP A 133 -67.34 2.63 27.54
CA TRP A 133 -68.69 3.13 27.83
C TRP A 133 -69.82 2.18 28.27
N GLY A 134 -70.42 2.56 29.41
CA GLY A 134 -71.64 1.95 29.93
C GLY A 134 -72.91 2.38 29.23
N SER A 135 -73.97 1.59 29.44
CA SER A 135 -75.35 2.05 29.39
C SER A 135 -76.25 1.16 30.25
N ARG A 136 -77.07 1.83 31.08
CA ARG A 136 -78.22 1.40 31.90
C ARG A 136 -77.93 0.90 33.31
#